data_AF-A0A2J6WUR3-F1
#
_entry.id   AF-A0A2J6WUR3-F1
#
_cell.length_a   1.000
_cell.length_b   1.000
_cell.length_c   1.000
_cell.angle_alpha   90.00
_cell.angle_beta   90.00
_cell.angle_gamma   90.00
#
_symmetry.space_group_name_H-M   'P 1'
#
loop_
_entity.id
_entity.type
_entity.pdbx_description
1 polymer ?
#
loop_
_entity_poly.entity_id
_entity_poly.type
_entity_poly.pdbx_seq_one_letter_code
_entity_poly.pdbx_strand_id
1 'polypeptide(L)' 'MDAKTIIFGDTAIDRLLQWLRASGEPKDVREVLLQYLEILHKLVTEESE' A
#
# COMPACT_ATOMS: atom_id res chain seq x y z
N MET A 1 3.12 -17.60 27.63
CA MET A 1 2.06 -16.92 26.86
C MET A 1 2.67 -16.56 25.53
N ASP A 2 2.22 -17.26 24.48
CA ASP A 2 2.78 -17.15 23.13
C ASP A 2 2.35 -15.81 22.55
N ALA A 3 3.23 -14.82 22.61
CA ALA A 3 3.03 -13.54 21.96
C ALA A 3 3.12 -13.79 20.45
N LYS A 4 2.01 -14.26 19.87
CA LYS A 4 1.78 -14.24 18.43
C LYS A 4 2.14 -12.84 17.98
N THR A 5 3.30 -12.74 17.34
CA THR A 5 3.76 -11.50 16.74
C THR A 5 2.73 -11.18 15.67
N ILE A 6 1.82 -10.26 15.98
CA ILE A 6 0.94 -9.66 14.99
C ILE A 6 1.89 -8.86 14.11
N ILE A 7 2.36 -9.48 13.03
CA ILE A 7 2.95 -8.74 11.92
C ILE A 7 1.79 -7.91 11.39
N PHE A 8 1.72 -6.64 11.78
CA PHE A 8 0.86 -5.69 11.10
C PHE A 8 1.36 -5.65 9.65
N GLY A 9 0.67 -6.39 8.78
CA GLY A 9 1.01 -6.48 7.37
C GLY A 9 1.11 -5.09 6.77
N ASP A 10 2.15 -4.87 5.98
CA ASP A 10 2.40 -3.65 5.22
C ASP A 10 1.10 -3.18 4.56
N THR A 11 0.54 -2.05 5.03
CA THR A 11 -0.79 -1.64 4.59
C THR A 11 -0.73 -1.06 3.18
N ALA A 12 -1.87 -1.01 2.50
CA ALA A 12 -1.97 -0.32 1.21
C ALA A 12 -1.47 1.14 1.29
N ILE A 13 -1.64 1.79 2.45
CA ILE A 13 -1.17 3.15 2.72
C ILE A 13 0.34 3.20 2.89
N ASP A 14 0.95 2.22 3.57
CA ASP A 14 2.42 2.15 3.71
C ASP A 14 3.10 2.00 2.34
N ARG A 15 2.55 1.14 1.47
CA ARG A 15 3.00 0.98 0.09
C ARG A 15 2.83 2.27 -0.73
N LEU A 16 1.71 2.97 -0.56
CA LEU A 16 1.48 4.25 -1.22
C LEU A 16 2.50 5.32 -0.76
N LEU A 17 2.78 5.38 0.54
CA LEU A 17 3.76 6.30 1.12
C LEU A 17 5.19 5.98 0.64
N GLN A 18 5.56 4.71 0.53
CA GLN A 18 6.83 4.29 -0.05
C GLN A 18 6.96 4.77 -1.50
N TRP A 19 5.90 4.58 -2.31
CA TRP A 19 5.88 5.06 -3.70
C TRP A 19 6.02 6.58 -3.79
N LEU A 20 5.28 7.34 -2.97
CA LEU A 20 5.39 8.81 -2.93
C LEU A 20 6.80 9.26 -2.56
N ARG A 21 7.40 8.64 -1.53
CA ARG A 21 8.76 8.95 -1.08
C ARG A 21 9.82 8.60 -2.12
N ALA A 22 9.64 7.49 -2.83
CA ALA A 22 10.56 7.06 -3.88
C ALA A 22 10.56 8.03 -5.07
N SER A 23 9.41 8.66 -5.39
CA SER A 23 9.34 9.63 -6.46
C SER A 23 10.01 10.96 -6.13
N GLY A 24 10.06 11.38 -4.86
CA GLY A 24 10.66 12.64 -4.43
C GLY A 24 9.99 13.92 -4.97
N GLU A 25 8.92 13.79 -5.74
CA GLU A 25 8.21 14.89 -6.42
C GLU A 25 6.78 15.01 -5.88
N PRO A 26 6.24 16.24 -5.79
CA PRO A 26 4.83 16.43 -5.48
C PRO A 26 3.97 15.79 -6.58
N LYS A 27 3.10 14.87 -6.19
CA LYS A 27 2.15 14.19 -7.07
C LYS A 27 0.79 14.86 -7.02
N ASP A 28 0.10 14.85 -8.16
CA ASP A 28 -1.29 15.31 -8.21
C ASP A 28 -2.19 14.35 -7.41
N VAL A 29 -3.24 14.89 -6.79
CA VAL A 29 -4.19 14.09 -5.99
C VAL A 29 -4.83 12.97 -6.82
N ARG A 30 -5.07 13.20 -8.12
CA ARG A 30 -5.59 12.18 -9.03
C ARG A 30 -4.61 11.03 -9.21
N GLU A 31 -3.32 11.32 -9.35
CA GLU A 31 -2.27 10.30 -9.52
C GLU A 31 -2.15 9.45 -8.26
N VAL A 32 -2.16 10.09 -7.09
CA VAL A 32 -2.12 9.40 -5.79
C VAL A 32 -3.33 8.48 -5.62
N LEU A 33 -4.52 8.94 -6.00
CA LEU A 33 -5.74 8.14 -5.94
C LEU A 33 -5.67 6.91 -6.86
N LEU A 34 -5.23 7.09 -8.11
CA LEU A 34 -5.10 5.98 -9.06
C LEU A 34 -4.11 4.94 -8.57
N GLN A 35 -2.95 5.39 -8.04
CA GLN A 35 -1.95 4.48 -7.49
C GLN A 35 -2.47 3.71 -6.28
N TYR A 36 -3.25 4.37 -5.41
CA TYR A 36 -3.86 3.71 -4.27
C TYR A 36 -4.88 2.64 -4.67
N LEU A 37 -5.74 2.94 -5.65
CA LEU A 37 -6.69 1.96 -6.19
C LEU A 37 -5.98 0.75 -6.82
N GLU A 38 -4.86 0.96 -7.50
CA GLU A 38 -4.05 -0.14 -8.05
C GLU A 38 -3.46 -1.03 -6.94
N ILE A 39 -2.92 -0.42 -5.88
CA ILE A 39 -2.39 -1.16 -4.73
C ILE A 39 -3.50 -2.00 -4.07
N LEU A 40 -4.68 -1.42 -3.86
CA LEU A 40 -5.82 -2.13 -3.31
C LEU A 40 -6.29 -3.27 -4.22
N HIS A 41 -6.36 -3.03 -5.53
CA HIS A 41 -6.73 -4.06 -6.49
C HIS A 41 -5.78 -5.25 -6.40
N LYS A 42 -4.46 -5.00 -6.43
CA LYS A 42 -3.43 -6.05 -6.29
C LYS A 42 -3.59 -6.84 -5.00
N LEU A 43 -3.79 -6.17 -3.87
CA LEU A 43 -3.98 -6.84 -2.58
C LEU A 43 -5.19 -7.77 -2.58
N VAL A 44 -6.32 -7.34 -3.15
CA VAL A 44 -7.55 -8.15 -3.22
C VAL A 44 -7.39 -9.31 -4.21
N THR A 45 -6.71 -9.12 -5.34
CA THR A 45 -6.50 -10.17 -6.34
C THR A 45 -5.45 -11.19 -5.91
N GLU A 46 -4.37 -10.77 -5.26
CA GLU A 46 -3.30 -11.64 -4.76
C GLU A 46 -3.76 -12.49 -3.56
N GLU A 47 -4.72 -12.01 -2.77
CA GLU A 47 -5.34 -12.78 -1.67
C GLU A 47 -6.40 -13.79 -2.18
N SER A 48 -6.80 -13.70 -3.46
CA SER A 48 -7.82 -14.57 -4.07
C SER A 48 -7.25 -15.78 -4.84
N GLU A 49 -5.93 -15.93 -4.89
CA GLU A 49 -5.22 -17.12 -5.45
C GLU A 49 -4.66 -18.01 -4.33
#